data_AF-A0A194SCF3-F1
#
_entry.id   AF-A0A194SCF3-F1
#
_cell.length_a   1.000
_cell.length_b   1.000
_cell.length_c   1.000
_cell.angle_alpha   90.00
_cell.angle_beta   90.00
_cell.angle_gamma   90.00
#
_symmetry.space_group_name_H-M   'P 1'
#
loop_
_entity.id
_entity.type
_entity.pdbx_description
1 polymer ?
#
loop_
_entity_poly.entity_id
_entity_poly.type
_entity_poly.pdbx_seq_one_letter_code
_entity_poly.pdbx_strand_id
1 'polypeptide(L)'
;MAPNVKQAARSADTGTSVRARSRHDPQDPTRKTVYKPVLANPLTVDWPPLPASVRRAILDQLLAVLADSTTSSAKSISDWRLDEHARRRGNSRRGLGDVEIQSKDKGKGKDAPAMSVSSDDNKVTAPTVATHTLTTRSSSTYSIPSSQPHPPPPTSAAPSELAPPILSHLVLGINEVTRALETRIRWGRWDLGDRDAAPSSSLSLPPPPEPRAGRHRRRKSTKGKDQGAAPAVIPASATRPAPQPLPLADHPAYAFLRSRRTPKPSLDRRPPYVVVAGDAQSERGVRLLVNSDARRVSGSSARARTAAVDEGALLPTQPSAAAPVVGNGDVDVADAMDTDVEPETSAPAPAPAAAPTPSPPPTVPIVDLVLVCRPDINPPSLVAHLPTMVAAANGVQSALDGVLASRRSEREAGKGDGEDEKKKGAARPEMRSVRLVQLDVGAERKLADALGLRRVAVIGLSSRAPGTAPLLDLIASHLPTPLSAPWLVPHLLHPPSSASTTASTATATAAPTSRFAPTAIKHLKTSAPLNPRQAVVAKKETRRRKREDKAERLGKRRRGEDGASGSGSARESEVYVAED
;
A
#
# COMPACT_ATOMS: atom_id res chain seq x y z
N MET A 1 24.05 -25.21 43.53
CA MET A 1 23.42 -23.89 43.69
C MET A 1 24.31 -22.85 43.02
N ALA A 2 23.99 -22.45 41.78
CA ALA A 2 24.74 -21.44 41.04
C ALA A 2 23.91 -20.15 40.93
N PRO A 3 24.51 -18.96 41.10
CA PRO A 3 23.77 -17.70 41.06
C PRO A 3 23.43 -17.31 39.62
N ASN A 4 22.15 -17.02 39.42
CA ASN A 4 21.56 -16.61 38.16
C ASN A 4 21.90 -15.13 37.86
N VAL A 5 22.93 -14.89 37.06
CA VAL A 5 23.32 -13.56 36.59
C VAL A 5 22.34 -13.08 35.52
N LYS A 6 21.33 -12.34 35.96
CA LYS A 6 20.40 -11.64 35.07
C LYS A 6 21.11 -10.49 34.35
N GLN A 7 21.47 -10.69 33.09
CA GLN A 7 21.88 -9.61 32.19
C GLN A 7 20.71 -8.64 31.97
N ALA A 8 20.76 -7.49 32.62
CA ALA A 8 19.89 -6.37 32.35
C ALA A 8 20.25 -5.76 31.00
N ALA A 9 19.55 -6.18 29.94
CA ALA A 9 19.64 -5.54 28.64
C ALA A 9 19.22 -4.07 28.76
N ARG A 10 20.18 -3.16 28.53
CA ARG A 10 19.95 -1.71 28.46
C ARG A 10 18.98 -1.42 27.32
N SER A 11 17.71 -1.24 27.67
CA SER A 11 16.66 -0.86 26.75
C SER A 11 16.95 0.54 26.22
N ALA A 12 17.07 0.68 24.90
CA ALA A 12 17.26 1.97 24.26
C ALA A 12 16.12 2.92 24.64
N ASP A 13 16.51 4.08 25.16
CA ASP A 13 15.66 5.08 25.80
C ASP A 13 14.71 5.74 24.78
N THR A 14 13.59 5.08 24.47
CA THR A 14 12.51 5.62 23.62
C THR A 14 11.70 6.72 24.33
N GLY A 15 12.11 7.13 25.53
CA GLY A 15 11.48 8.14 26.38
C GLY A 15 11.53 9.58 25.85
N THR A 16 12.01 9.85 24.63
CA THR A 16 12.03 11.21 24.05
C THR A 16 10.85 11.52 23.13
N SER A 17 9.99 10.53 22.82
CA SER A 17 8.75 10.80 22.09
C SER A 17 7.79 11.61 22.96
N VAL A 18 7.50 12.85 22.54
CA VAL A 18 6.50 13.75 23.16
C VAL A 18 5.13 13.06 23.31
N ARG A 19 4.84 12.07 22.47
CA ARG A 19 3.60 11.28 22.48
C ARG A 19 3.60 10.17 23.54
N ALA A 20 4.77 9.65 23.93
CA ALA A 20 4.89 8.68 25.02
C ALA A 20 4.84 9.35 26.40
N ARG A 21 5.36 10.58 26.52
CA ARG A 21 5.31 11.39 27.76
C ARG A 21 3.92 11.94 28.12
N SER A 22 2.93 11.81 27.25
CA SER A 22 1.58 12.38 27.47
C SER A 22 0.58 11.39 28.07
N ARG A 23 1.00 10.17 28.43
CA ARG A 23 0.18 9.32 29.31
C ARG A 23 0.29 9.91 30.72
N HIS A 24 -0.48 10.97 30.95
CA HIS A 24 -0.64 11.54 32.28
C HIS A 24 -1.20 10.47 33.20
N ASP A 25 -0.59 10.36 34.38
CA ASP A 25 -1.13 9.56 35.45
C ASP A 25 -2.59 10.00 35.68
N PRO A 26 -3.57 9.10 35.57
CA PRO A 26 -4.97 9.44 35.85
C PRO A 26 -5.17 10.00 37.27
N GLN A 27 -4.21 9.81 38.17
CA GLN A 27 -4.24 10.31 39.54
C GLN A 27 -3.55 11.67 39.74
N ASP A 28 -2.99 12.32 38.70
CA ASP A 28 -2.36 13.65 38.85
C ASP A 28 -3.39 14.70 39.30
N PRO A 29 -3.35 15.19 40.57
CA PRO A 29 -4.36 16.10 41.10
C PRO A 29 -4.31 17.48 40.44
N THR A 30 -3.23 17.79 39.72
CA THR A 30 -3.06 19.08 39.04
C THR A 30 -3.79 19.17 37.70
N ARG A 31 -4.44 18.07 37.26
CA ARG A 31 -5.10 17.98 35.95
C ARG A 31 -6.52 17.45 36.09
N LYS A 32 -7.43 18.06 35.34
CA LYS A 32 -8.80 17.56 35.19
C LYS A 32 -8.96 16.85 33.85
N THR A 33 -9.74 15.78 33.85
CA THR A 33 -10.19 15.14 32.61
C THR A 33 -11.16 16.08 31.90
N VAL A 34 -10.92 16.38 30.63
CA VAL A 34 -11.78 17.16 29.74
C VAL A 34 -12.07 16.37 28.48
N TYR A 35 -13.35 16.17 28.18
CA TYR A 35 -13.79 15.54 26.94
C TYR A 35 -13.92 16.60 25.86
N LYS A 36 -13.16 16.45 24.77
CA LYS A 36 -13.25 17.33 23.60
C LYS A 36 -14.08 16.65 22.52
N PRO A 37 -15.19 17.26 22.07
CA PRO A 37 -15.91 16.73 20.91
C PRO A 37 -15.01 16.84 19.67
N VAL A 38 -14.89 15.74 18.95
CA VAL A 38 -14.15 15.62 17.69
C VAL A 38 -15.05 14.90 16.71
N LEU A 39 -15.20 15.46 15.52
CA LEU A 39 -15.94 14.81 14.45
C LEU A 39 -15.20 13.52 14.06
N ALA A 40 -15.88 12.39 14.22
CA ALA A 40 -15.44 11.15 13.61
C ALA A 40 -15.48 11.34 12.10
N ASN A 41 -14.46 10.87 11.41
CA ASN A 41 -14.52 10.80 9.96
C ASN A 41 -15.53 9.70 9.57
N PRO A 42 -16.70 10.04 8.98
CA PRO A 42 -17.69 9.04 8.57
C PRO A 42 -17.21 8.20 7.38
N LEU A 43 -16.10 8.62 6.75
CA LEU A 43 -15.49 7.97 5.59
C LEU A 43 -14.40 6.97 6.01
N THR A 44 -14.28 6.62 7.29
CA THR A 44 -13.39 5.53 7.70
C THR A 44 -14.01 4.20 7.34
N VAL A 45 -13.32 3.44 6.50
CA VAL A 45 -13.68 2.05 6.22
C VAL A 45 -13.06 1.19 7.31
N ASP A 46 -13.91 0.58 8.13
CA ASP A 46 -13.45 -0.31 9.20
C ASP A 46 -13.01 -1.67 8.64
N TRP A 47 -12.17 -2.34 9.41
CA TRP A 47 -11.79 -3.72 9.10
C TRP A 47 -12.98 -4.65 9.34
N PRO A 48 -13.22 -5.65 8.46
CA PRO A 48 -14.28 -6.61 8.69
C PRO A 48 -14.00 -7.38 10.00
N PRO A 49 -14.96 -7.42 10.94
CA PRO A 49 -14.78 -8.14 12.19
C PRO A 49 -14.74 -9.64 11.93
N LEU A 50 -13.73 -10.33 12.46
CA LEU A 50 -13.56 -11.78 12.33
C LEU A 50 -13.25 -12.39 13.69
N PRO A 51 -13.98 -13.44 14.12
CA PRO A 51 -13.67 -14.20 15.32
C PRO A 51 -12.25 -14.79 15.25
N ALA A 52 -11.57 -14.85 16.41
CA ALA A 52 -10.19 -15.35 16.46
C ALA A 52 -10.07 -16.82 16.00
N SER A 53 -11.06 -17.66 16.29
CA SER A 53 -11.12 -19.05 15.81
C SER A 53 -11.10 -19.14 14.29
N VAL A 54 -11.91 -18.31 13.62
CA VAL A 54 -11.98 -18.24 12.16
C VAL A 54 -10.66 -17.72 11.58
N ARG A 55 -10.05 -16.69 12.19
CA ARG A 55 -8.74 -16.19 11.74
C ARG A 55 -7.64 -17.25 11.79
N ARG A 56 -7.67 -18.13 12.79
CA ARG A 56 -6.74 -19.27 12.91
C ARG A 56 -7.02 -20.31 11.86
N ALA A 57 -8.28 -20.72 11.68
CA ALA A 57 -8.66 -21.67 10.63
C ALA A 57 -8.26 -21.19 9.23
N ILE A 58 -8.44 -19.90 8.93
CA ILE A 58 -7.99 -19.28 7.67
C ILE A 58 -6.46 -19.35 7.54
N LEU A 59 -5.72 -19.07 8.61
CA LEU A 59 -4.27 -19.16 8.60
C LEU A 59 -3.79 -20.60 8.37
N ASP A 60 -4.40 -21.57 9.04
CA ASP A 60 -4.05 -22.99 8.92
C ASP A 60 -4.36 -23.50 7.51
N GLN A 61 -5.51 -23.14 6.94
CA GLN A 61 -5.84 -23.48 5.55
C GLN A 61 -4.91 -22.81 4.54
N LEU A 62 -4.50 -21.56 4.79
CA LEU A 62 -3.51 -20.88 3.95
C LEU A 62 -2.15 -21.57 4.02
N LEU A 63 -1.72 -22.02 5.20
CA LEU A 63 -0.48 -22.79 5.34
C LEU A 63 -0.55 -24.13 4.64
N ALA A 64 -1.70 -24.83 4.68
CA ALA A 64 -1.93 -26.05 3.92
C ALA A 64 -1.79 -25.81 2.40
N VAL A 65 -2.44 -24.78 1.86
CA VAL A 65 -2.32 -24.39 0.44
C VAL A 65 -0.86 -24.11 0.05
N LEU A 66 -0.10 -23.44 0.91
CA LEU A 66 1.32 -23.15 0.68
C LEU A 66 2.20 -24.41 0.77
N ALA A 67 1.85 -25.37 1.64
CA ALA A 67 2.57 -26.63 1.80
C ALA A 67 2.33 -27.58 0.61
N ASP A 68 1.09 -27.65 0.12
CA ASP A 68 0.69 -28.48 -1.03
C ASP A 68 1.29 -27.97 -2.34
N SER A 69 1.65 -26.68 -2.39
CA SER A 69 2.25 -26.03 -3.54
C SER A 69 3.75 -26.30 -3.65
N THR A 70 4.12 -27.54 -3.97
CA THR A 70 5.51 -27.94 -4.20
C THR A 70 5.95 -27.67 -5.63
N THR A 71 7.27 -27.63 -5.87
CA THR A 71 7.80 -27.62 -7.24
C THR A 71 7.66 -28.99 -7.89
N SER A 72 7.96 -29.09 -9.19
CA SER A 72 8.06 -30.38 -9.88
C SER A 72 9.10 -31.32 -9.26
N SER A 73 10.03 -30.82 -8.42
CA SER A 73 10.99 -31.63 -7.67
C SER A 73 10.54 -31.97 -6.24
N ALA A 74 9.26 -31.74 -5.91
CA ALA A 74 8.66 -31.91 -4.60
C ALA A 74 9.31 -31.05 -3.48
N LYS A 75 10.06 -30.00 -3.82
CA LYS A 75 10.60 -29.06 -2.83
C LYS A 75 9.51 -28.10 -2.35
N SER A 76 9.60 -27.74 -1.08
CA SER A 76 8.77 -26.68 -0.50
C SER A 76 9.13 -25.32 -1.12
N ILE A 77 8.20 -24.36 -1.06
CA ILE A 77 8.43 -22.98 -1.54
C ILE A 77 9.62 -22.34 -0.80
N SER A 78 9.75 -22.61 0.50
CA SER A 78 10.86 -22.10 1.30
C SER A 78 12.21 -22.64 0.83
N ASP A 79 12.30 -23.95 0.58
CA ASP A 79 13.54 -24.59 0.14
C ASP A 79 13.91 -24.12 -1.27
N TRP A 80 12.95 -24.05 -2.19
CA TRP A 80 13.18 -23.52 -3.53
C TRP A 80 13.71 -22.07 -3.49
N ARG A 81 13.18 -21.21 -2.60
CA ARG A 81 13.68 -19.83 -2.44
C ARG A 81 15.06 -19.76 -1.80
N LEU A 82 15.36 -20.64 -0.85
CA LEU A 82 16.69 -20.75 -0.25
C LEU A 82 17.72 -21.17 -1.31
N ASP A 83 17.39 -22.18 -2.13
CA ASP A 83 18.20 -22.64 -3.26
C ASP A 83 18.40 -21.53 -4.30
N GLU A 84 17.33 -20.83 -4.69
CA GLU A 84 17.39 -19.70 -5.63
C GLU A 84 18.26 -18.57 -5.09
N HIS A 85 18.15 -18.23 -3.80
CA HIS A 85 18.97 -17.22 -3.17
C HIS A 85 20.44 -17.66 -3.05
N ALA A 86 20.70 -18.93 -2.74
CA ALA A 86 22.04 -19.51 -2.75
C ALA A 86 22.67 -19.47 -4.15
N ARG A 87 21.90 -19.83 -5.19
CA ARG A 87 22.31 -19.74 -6.61
C ARG A 87 22.66 -18.31 -7.00
N ARG A 88 21.84 -17.32 -6.62
CA ARG A 88 22.13 -15.89 -6.87
C ARG A 88 23.39 -15.41 -6.16
N ARG A 89 23.62 -15.83 -4.91
CA ARG A 89 24.86 -15.50 -4.18
C ARG A 89 26.09 -16.19 -4.78
N GLY A 90 25.96 -17.43 -5.23
CA GLY A 90 27.03 -18.17 -5.90
C GLY A 90 27.47 -17.49 -7.19
N ASN A 91 26.50 -17.06 -8.02
CA ASN A 91 26.78 -16.35 -9.27
C ASN A 91 27.44 -14.99 -9.04
N SER A 92 27.05 -14.26 -8.00
CA SER A 92 27.67 -12.98 -7.65
C SER A 92 29.14 -13.11 -7.23
N ARG A 93 29.54 -14.25 -6.65
CA ARG A 93 30.95 -14.49 -6.26
C ARG A 93 31.81 -14.87 -7.46
N ARG A 94 31.29 -15.67 -8.40
CA ARG A 94 32.02 -16.05 -9.62
C ARG A 94 32.26 -14.86 -10.56
N GLY A 95 31.32 -13.91 -10.63
CA GLY A 95 31.46 -12.72 -11.48
C GLY A 95 32.48 -11.68 -11.02
N LEU A 96 33.01 -11.76 -9.79
CA LEU A 96 34.04 -10.85 -9.28
C LEU A 96 35.43 -11.48 -9.12
N GLY A 97 35.53 -12.82 -9.19
CA GLY A 97 36.76 -13.54 -8.88
C GLY A 97 37.69 -13.80 -10.07
N ASP A 98 37.23 -13.57 -11.31
CA ASP A 98 37.97 -13.95 -12.52
C ASP A 98 38.46 -12.75 -13.35
N VAL A 99 38.34 -11.54 -12.80
CA VAL A 99 39.31 -10.49 -13.16
C VAL A 99 40.56 -10.81 -12.35
N GLU A 100 41.24 -11.87 -12.80
CA GLU A 100 42.60 -12.18 -12.46
C GLU A 100 43.40 -10.93 -12.80
N ILE A 101 43.54 -10.07 -11.80
CA ILE A 101 44.57 -9.05 -11.76
C ILE A 101 45.85 -9.88 -11.85
N GLN A 102 46.37 -10.02 -13.06
CA GLN A 102 47.78 -10.25 -13.35
C GLN A 102 48.57 -9.06 -12.78
N SER A 103 48.48 -8.81 -11.48
CA SER A 103 49.47 -8.07 -10.73
C SER A 103 50.61 -9.05 -10.56
N LYS A 104 51.35 -9.16 -11.67
CA LYS A 104 52.79 -8.95 -11.68
C LYS A 104 53.40 -9.30 -10.32
N ASP A 105 53.76 -10.57 -10.19
CA ASP A 105 54.97 -10.96 -9.47
C ASP A 105 56.09 -10.00 -9.89
N LYS A 106 56.22 -8.89 -9.17
CA LYS A 106 57.39 -8.03 -9.25
C LYS A 106 58.26 -8.45 -8.09
N GLY A 107 59.13 -9.39 -8.43
CA GLY A 107 60.08 -10.04 -7.55
C GLY A 107 60.84 -9.06 -6.66
N LYS A 108 61.08 -9.53 -5.44
CA LYS A 108 62.01 -8.94 -4.49
C LYS A 108 63.41 -9.46 -4.82
N GLY A 109 64.00 -8.92 -5.89
CA GLY A 109 65.40 -9.14 -6.27
C GLY A 109 66.24 -7.92 -5.89
N LYS A 110 67.32 -8.18 -5.16
CA LYS A 110 68.33 -7.24 -4.68
C LYS A 110 69.37 -6.94 -5.79
N ASP A 111 70.00 -5.78 -5.68
CA ASP A 111 71.28 -5.34 -6.28
C ASP A 111 71.27 -4.65 -7.68
N ALA A 112 72.20 -3.70 -7.82
CA ALA A 112 72.30 -2.51 -8.70
C ALA A 112 72.76 -2.78 -10.18
N PRO A 113 73.27 -1.79 -10.97
CA PRO A 113 72.72 -0.51 -11.46
C PRO A 113 72.74 -0.34 -13.01
N ALA A 114 72.07 0.72 -13.49
CA ALA A 114 72.34 1.55 -14.68
C ALA A 114 72.06 1.03 -16.12
N MET A 115 71.70 2.01 -16.97
CA MET A 115 71.49 2.03 -18.43
C MET A 115 70.13 1.48 -18.90
N SER A 116 69.40 2.03 -19.88
CA SER A 116 69.36 3.31 -20.61
C SER A 116 68.18 3.16 -21.62
N VAL A 117 67.58 4.29 -22.04
CA VAL A 117 66.99 4.52 -23.39
C VAL A 117 65.50 4.18 -23.66
N SER A 118 64.85 5.21 -24.24
CA SER A 118 63.67 5.31 -25.14
C SER A 118 62.29 4.84 -24.66
N SER A 119 61.32 5.74 -24.50
CA SER A 119 60.37 6.23 -25.54
C SER A 119 59.37 5.16 -25.98
N ASP A 120 58.09 5.29 -25.60
CA ASP A 120 57.05 5.77 -26.52
C ASP A 120 55.65 5.71 -25.88
N ASP A 121 54.86 6.72 -26.23
CA ASP A 121 53.48 6.94 -25.87
C ASP A 121 52.56 5.81 -26.35
N ASN A 122 51.84 5.18 -25.42
CA ASN A 122 50.50 4.68 -25.76
C ASN A 122 49.59 4.58 -24.54
N LYS A 123 49.00 5.73 -24.19
CA LYS A 123 47.95 5.84 -23.17
C LYS A 123 46.62 5.40 -23.78
N VAL A 124 46.35 4.10 -23.76
CA VAL A 124 45.02 3.54 -24.07
C VAL A 124 44.05 3.99 -22.97
N THR A 125 43.21 4.96 -23.31
CA THR A 125 42.11 5.43 -22.46
C THR A 125 41.06 4.34 -22.32
N ALA A 126 40.97 3.75 -21.13
CA ALA A 126 39.88 2.85 -20.75
C ALA A 126 38.52 3.58 -20.84
N PRO A 127 37.45 2.90 -21.29
CA PRO A 127 36.12 3.50 -21.39
C PRO A 127 35.61 3.85 -19.99
N THR A 128 35.46 5.14 -19.71
CA THR A 128 34.84 5.65 -18.49
C THR A 128 33.36 5.23 -18.46
N VAL A 129 33.05 4.22 -17.63
CA VAL A 129 31.68 3.81 -17.33
C VAL A 129 30.93 4.98 -16.70
N ALA A 130 29.88 5.45 -17.38
CA ALA A 130 29.06 6.56 -16.93
C ALA A 130 28.36 6.20 -15.60
N THR A 131 28.84 6.77 -14.50
CA THR A 131 28.22 6.68 -13.17
C THR A 131 27.38 7.93 -12.93
N HIS A 132 26.15 7.74 -12.46
CA HIS A 132 25.30 8.85 -12.04
C HIS A 132 25.45 9.05 -10.53
N THR A 133 25.93 10.23 -10.13
CA THR A 133 26.01 10.63 -8.72
C THR A 133 24.70 11.27 -8.30
N LEU A 134 24.04 10.68 -7.30
CA LEU A 134 22.85 11.24 -6.68
C LEU A 134 23.20 11.77 -5.29
N THR A 135 23.14 13.09 -5.14
CA THR A 135 23.29 13.76 -3.84
C THR A 135 21.92 13.87 -3.17
N THR A 136 21.80 13.27 -2.00
CA THR A 136 20.57 13.31 -1.18
C THR A 136 20.48 14.62 -0.36
N ARG A 137 19.28 14.94 0.15
CA ARG A 137 19.04 16.10 1.04
C ARG A 137 19.88 16.10 2.32
N SER A 138 20.42 14.95 2.74
CA SER A 138 21.33 14.81 3.88
C SER A 138 22.82 14.95 3.49
N SER A 139 23.12 15.49 2.30
CA SER A 139 24.48 15.64 1.74
C SER A 139 25.26 14.34 1.52
N SER A 140 24.64 13.17 1.70
CA SER A 140 25.23 11.88 1.33
C SER A 140 25.12 11.69 -0.19
N THR A 141 26.26 11.46 -0.84
CA THR A 141 26.35 11.23 -2.29
C THR A 141 26.60 9.75 -2.52
N TYR A 142 25.67 9.09 -3.23
CA TYR A 142 25.83 7.70 -3.65
C TYR A 142 26.00 7.64 -5.17
N SER A 143 27.00 6.89 -5.63
CA SER A 143 27.20 6.57 -7.04
C SER A 143 26.35 5.35 -7.40
N ILE A 144 25.34 5.55 -8.24
CA ILE A 144 24.54 4.45 -8.77
C ILE A 144 25.16 4.05 -10.12
N PRO A 145 25.57 2.77 -10.31
CA PRO A 145 26.00 2.28 -11.61
C PRO A 145 24.84 2.42 -12.58
N SER A 146 25.06 3.06 -13.74
CA SER A 146 24.07 3.12 -14.80
C SER A 146 23.73 1.70 -15.22
N SER A 147 22.45 1.31 -15.12
CA SER A 147 21.95 0.02 -15.58
C SER A 147 22.16 -0.09 -17.09
N GLN A 148 23.29 -0.68 -17.50
CA GLN A 148 23.45 -1.12 -18.88
C GLN A 148 22.40 -2.21 -19.18
N PRO A 149 21.88 -2.27 -20.41
CA PRO A 149 21.06 -3.40 -20.83
C PRO A 149 21.86 -4.67 -20.56
N HIS A 150 21.31 -5.52 -19.68
CA HIS A 150 21.92 -6.78 -19.32
C HIS A 150 22.26 -7.55 -20.60
N PRO A 151 23.52 -7.98 -20.82
CA PRO A 151 23.81 -8.89 -21.92
C PRO A 151 22.89 -10.10 -21.79
N PRO A 152 22.36 -10.64 -22.90
CA PRO A 152 21.47 -11.78 -22.87
C PRO A 152 22.15 -12.90 -22.06
N PRO A 153 21.42 -13.54 -21.12
CA PRO A 153 22.01 -14.57 -20.28
C PRO A 153 22.63 -15.65 -21.16
N PRO A 154 23.82 -16.18 -20.80
CA PRO A 154 24.50 -17.20 -21.60
C PRO A 154 23.57 -18.39 -21.80
N THR A 155 23.35 -18.75 -23.07
CA THR A 155 22.34 -19.70 -23.57
C THR A 155 22.56 -21.17 -23.13
N SER A 156 23.51 -21.44 -22.23
CA SER A 156 23.97 -22.77 -21.84
C SER A 156 23.72 -23.14 -20.37
N ALA A 157 22.99 -22.32 -19.61
CA ALA A 157 22.66 -22.66 -18.22
C ALA A 157 21.63 -23.80 -18.17
N ALA A 158 21.97 -24.88 -17.47
CA ALA A 158 21.11 -26.03 -17.19
C ALA A 158 19.66 -25.61 -16.85
N PRO A 159 18.64 -26.42 -17.23
CA PRO A 159 17.23 -26.06 -17.06
C PRO A 159 16.95 -25.70 -15.60
N SER A 160 16.77 -24.39 -15.35
CA SER A 160 16.46 -23.90 -14.02
C SER A 160 15.12 -24.47 -13.59
N GLU A 161 15.11 -25.18 -12.47
CA GLU A 161 13.90 -25.71 -11.84
C GLU A 161 12.79 -24.64 -11.84
N LEU A 162 11.67 -24.96 -12.49
CA LEU A 162 10.56 -24.02 -12.66
C LEU A 162 10.03 -23.58 -11.29
N ALA A 163 9.73 -22.28 -11.16
CA ALA A 163 9.18 -21.74 -9.93
C ALA A 163 7.84 -22.43 -9.59
N PRO A 164 7.51 -22.65 -8.30
CA PRO A 164 6.23 -23.20 -7.90
C PRO A 164 5.07 -22.41 -8.55
N PRO A 165 4.09 -23.08 -9.18
CA PRO A 165 3.06 -22.41 -9.97
C PRO A 165 2.23 -21.41 -9.15
N ILE A 166 2.04 -21.67 -7.85
CA ILE A 166 1.32 -20.76 -6.94
C ILE A 166 1.97 -19.37 -6.84
N LEU A 167 3.29 -19.25 -7.04
CA LEU A 167 3.98 -17.97 -6.92
C LEU A 167 3.54 -16.98 -8.00
N SER A 168 3.04 -17.45 -9.14
CA SER A 168 2.49 -16.60 -10.20
C SER A 168 1.14 -15.96 -9.82
N HIS A 169 0.46 -16.51 -8.82
CA HIS A 169 -0.84 -16.06 -8.32
C HIS A 169 -0.76 -15.31 -6.98
N LEU A 170 0.45 -15.04 -6.51
CA LEU A 170 0.70 -14.57 -5.15
C LEU A 170 1.54 -13.28 -5.18
N VAL A 171 1.04 -12.25 -4.50
CA VAL A 171 1.66 -10.93 -4.37
C VAL A 171 2.04 -10.71 -2.90
N LEU A 172 3.31 -10.39 -2.63
CA LEU A 172 3.82 -10.30 -1.26
C LEU A 172 4.25 -8.88 -0.90
N GLY A 173 3.86 -8.47 0.31
CA GLY A 173 4.28 -7.22 0.91
C GLY A 173 3.28 -6.08 0.70
N ILE A 174 3.32 -5.11 1.62
CA ILE A 174 2.37 -3.99 1.68
C ILE A 174 2.39 -3.23 0.35
N ASN A 175 3.57 -2.85 -0.14
CA ASN A 175 3.71 -2.00 -1.32
C ASN A 175 3.27 -2.68 -2.62
N GLU A 176 3.52 -3.98 -2.77
CA GLU A 176 3.15 -4.70 -3.99
C GLU A 176 1.64 -4.97 -4.02
N VAL A 177 1.05 -5.31 -2.87
CA VAL A 177 -0.41 -5.45 -2.77
C VAL A 177 -1.11 -4.11 -2.98
N THR A 178 -0.58 -3.00 -2.45
CA THR A 178 -1.14 -1.67 -2.73
C THR A 178 -1.05 -1.32 -4.20
N ARG A 179 0.09 -1.58 -4.87
CA ARG A 179 0.24 -1.38 -6.32
C ARG A 179 -0.72 -2.25 -7.12
N ALA A 180 -0.93 -3.50 -6.72
CA ALA A 180 -1.89 -4.39 -7.38
C ALA A 180 -3.32 -3.85 -7.26
N LEU A 181 -3.72 -3.38 -6.07
CA LEU A 181 -5.03 -2.75 -5.85
C LEU A 181 -5.18 -1.42 -6.60
N GLU A 182 -4.16 -0.56 -6.59
CA GLU A 182 -4.13 0.69 -7.35
C GLU A 182 -4.26 0.43 -8.86
N THR A 183 -3.51 -0.54 -9.37
CA THR A 183 -3.58 -0.96 -10.77
C THR A 183 -4.99 -1.42 -11.09
N ARG A 184 -5.58 -2.29 -10.25
CA ARG A 184 -6.96 -2.75 -10.41
C ARG A 184 -7.99 -1.61 -10.44
N ILE A 185 -7.90 -0.66 -9.50
CA ILE A 185 -8.76 0.53 -9.46
C ILE A 185 -8.60 1.35 -10.75
N ARG A 186 -7.35 1.55 -11.18
CA ARG A 186 -7.00 2.32 -12.37
C ARG A 186 -7.57 1.69 -13.64
N TRP A 187 -7.39 0.39 -13.84
CA TRP A 187 -7.98 -0.33 -14.97
C TRP A 187 -9.51 -0.25 -14.97
N GLY A 188 -10.15 -0.52 -13.83
CA GLY A 188 -11.60 -0.42 -13.75
C GLY A 188 -12.12 0.99 -14.05
N ARG A 189 -11.40 2.05 -13.64
CA ARG A 189 -11.71 3.44 -14.03
C ARG A 189 -11.53 3.68 -15.53
N TRP A 190 -10.44 3.20 -16.14
CA TRP A 190 -10.27 3.28 -17.61
C TRP A 190 -11.51 2.69 -18.29
N ASP A 191 -11.89 1.48 -17.91
CA ASP A 191 -12.98 0.74 -18.58
C ASP A 191 -14.35 1.42 -18.41
N LEU A 192 -14.52 2.21 -17.35
CA LEU A 192 -15.68 3.06 -17.13
C LEU A 192 -15.63 4.39 -17.91
N GLY A 193 -14.60 4.60 -18.73
CA GLY A 193 -14.45 5.77 -19.62
C GLY A 193 -13.52 6.87 -19.09
N ASP A 194 -12.86 6.66 -17.96
CA ASP A 194 -11.91 7.64 -17.41
C ASP A 194 -10.56 7.58 -18.15
N ARG A 195 -10.39 8.47 -19.13
CA ARG A 195 -9.19 8.52 -19.99
C ARG A 195 -7.91 8.84 -19.21
N ASP A 196 -7.99 9.55 -18.09
CA ASP A 196 -6.84 9.89 -17.25
C ASP A 196 -6.38 8.69 -16.41
N ALA A 197 -7.28 7.72 -16.19
CA ALA A 197 -6.97 6.47 -15.52
C ALA A 197 -6.26 5.47 -16.44
N ALA A 198 -5.87 5.88 -17.64
CA ALA A 198 -5.12 5.03 -18.53
C ALA A 198 -3.85 4.47 -17.85
N PRO A 199 -3.65 3.13 -17.71
CA PRO A 199 -2.32 2.54 -17.70
C PRO A 199 -1.50 3.29 -18.72
N SER A 200 -0.39 3.86 -18.24
CA SER A 200 0.65 4.40 -19.09
C SER A 200 1.09 3.25 -19.97
N SER A 201 0.45 3.10 -21.12
CA SER A 201 0.86 2.23 -22.19
C SER A 201 2.30 2.59 -22.39
N SER A 202 3.16 1.63 -22.04
CA SER A 202 4.60 1.71 -22.09
C SER A 202 5.00 2.67 -23.19
N LEU A 203 5.50 3.83 -22.77
CA LEU A 203 6.22 4.83 -23.54
C LEU A 203 6.22 4.46 -25.02
N SER A 204 5.29 5.00 -25.80
CA SER A 204 5.60 5.28 -27.20
C SER A 204 6.95 5.96 -27.13
N LEU A 205 8.00 5.23 -27.50
CA LEU A 205 9.38 5.66 -27.39
C LEU A 205 9.39 7.10 -27.90
N PRO A 206 9.77 8.11 -27.10
CA PRO A 206 9.79 9.47 -27.59
C PRO A 206 10.54 9.43 -28.91
N PRO A 207 9.99 10.00 -30.00
CA PRO A 207 10.61 9.91 -31.31
C PRO A 207 12.09 10.24 -31.15
N PRO A 208 12.99 9.40 -31.70
CA PRO A 208 14.42 9.51 -31.45
C PRO A 208 14.83 10.97 -31.60
N PRO A 209 15.57 11.54 -30.62
CA PRO A 209 15.90 12.95 -30.65
C PRO A 209 16.61 13.24 -31.97
N GLU A 210 16.00 14.06 -32.82
CA GLU A 210 16.65 14.54 -34.04
C GLU A 210 18.04 15.08 -33.66
N PRO A 211 19.08 14.79 -34.46
CA PRO A 211 20.45 15.16 -34.16
C PRO A 211 20.57 16.68 -34.08
N ARG A 212 20.42 17.21 -32.87
CA ARG A 212 20.64 18.63 -32.59
C ARG A 212 22.14 18.90 -32.69
N ALA A 213 22.51 19.56 -33.78
CA ALA A 213 23.83 20.10 -34.04
C ALA A 213 24.45 20.72 -32.78
N GLY A 214 25.70 20.36 -32.53
CA GLY A 214 26.41 20.59 -31.28
C GLY A 214 26.35 22.03 -30.78
N ARG A 215 25.68 22.24 -29.64
CA ARG A 215 25.95 23.40 -28.80
C ARG A 215 27.08 23.06 -27.83
N HIS A 216 28.25 23.61 -28.12
CA HIS A 216 29.42 23.61 -27.27
C HIS A 216 29.06 23.91 -25.81
N ARG A 217 29.33 22.93 -24.93
CA ARG A 217 29.33 23.10 -23.48
C ARG A 217 30.42 24.11 -23.12
N ARG A 218 30.02 25.35 -22.87
CA ARG A 218 30.87 26.38 -22.28
C ARG A 218 31.24 25.93 -20.86
N ARG A 219 32.52 25.55 -20.66
CA ARG A 219 33.08 25.18 -19.36
C ARG A 219 32.92 26.35 -18.39
N LYS A 220 32.29 26.09 -17.23
CA LYS A 220 32.16 27.05 -16.14
C LYS A 220 33.46 27.05 -15.34
N SER A 221 34.33 28.01 -15.62
CA SER A 221 35.55 28.24 -14.83
C SER A 221 35.16 28.76 -13.45
N THR A 222 35.62 28.06 -12.41
CA THR A 222 35.70 28.53 -11.04
C THR A 222 36.72 29.66 -10.95
N LYS A 223 36.28 30.90 -10.73
CA LYS A 223 37.17 32.04 -10.47
C LYS A 223 36.64 32.87 -9.31
N GLY A 224 37.51 33.06 -8.31
CA GLY A 224 37.79 34.36 -7.70
C GLY A 224 36.73 34.95 -6.78
N LYS A 225 37.00 34.80 -5.48
CA LYS A 225 36.59 35.69 -4.39
C LYS A 225 37.20 37.09 -4.62
N ASP A 226 36.38 38.14 -4.68
CA ASP A 226 36.64 39.46 -4.08
C ASP A 226 35.49 40.46 -4.30
N GLN A 227 35.57 41.53 -3.52
CA GLN A 227 34.55 42.42 -2.98
C GLN A 227 33.93 43.41 -3.99
N GLY A 228 32.82 44.04 -3.60
CA GLY A 228 32.44 45.37 -4.12
C GLY A 228 30.97 45.52 -4.53
N ALA A 229 30.29 46.45 -3.88
CA ALA A 229 28.88 46.77 -4.04
C ALA A 229 28.59 47.65 -5.28
N ALA A 230 27.49 47.38 -5.99
CA ALA A 230 26.59 48.36 -6.63
C ALA A 230 25.36 47.64 -7.25
N PRO A 231 24.17 48.26 -7.31
CA PRO A 231 22.95 47.65 -7.86
C PRO A 231 22.80 47.93 -9.36
N ALA A 232 22.71 46.87 -10.18
CA ALA A 232 22.42 46.98 -11.61
C ALA A 232 21.20 46.13 -12.00
N VAL A 233 20.13 46.85 -12.31
CA VAL A 233 19.16 46.67 -13.41
C VAL A 233 19.07 45.26 -14.02
N ILE A 234 17.90 44.63 -13.83
CA ILE A 234 17.50 43.37 -14.47
C ILE A 234 16.98 43.68 -15.89
N PRO A 235 17.57 43.13 -16.98
CA PRO A 235 16.92 43.14 -18.27
C PRO A 235 15.87 42.02 -18.35
N ALA A 236 14.65 42.42 -18.65
CA ALA A 236 13.56 41.55 -19.07
C ALA A 236 13.84 41.02 -20.49
N SER A 237 13.80 39.71 -20.70
CA SER A 237 13.22 39.03 -21.88
C SER A 237 13.73 37.60 -22.02
N ALA A 238 12.84 36.61 -21.84
CA ALA A 238 12.81 35.37 -22.60
C ALA A 238 11.54 34.61 -22.23
N THR A 239 10.42 35.07 -22.77
CA THR A 239 9.11 34.44 -22.67
C THR A 239 9.18 33.08 -23.37
N ARG A 240 9.26 32.01 -22.59
CA ARG A 240 9.06 30.64 -23.07
C ARG A 240 7.56 30.48 -23.38
N PRO A 241 7.15 30.03 -24.58
CA PRO A 241 5.74 29.81 -24.86
C PRO A 241 5.21 28.72 -23.92
N ALA A 242 4.17 29.06 -23.17
CA ALA A 242 3.41 28.09 -22.39
C ALA A 242 2.83 27.05 -23.36
N PRO A 243 2.85 25.75 -23.01
CA PRO A 243 2.13 24.75 -23.80
C PRO A 243 0.65 25.14 -23.82
N GLN A 244 0.08 25.21 -25.03
CA GLN A 244 -1.35 25.46 -25.18
C GLN A 244 -2.13 24.39 -24.42
N PRO A 245 -3.08 24.74 -23.53
CA PRO A 245 -3.97 23.76 -22.96
C PRO A 245 -4.86 23.23 -24.09
N LEU A 246 -4.74 21.91 -24.36
CA LEU A 246 -5.71 21.19 -25.17
C LEU A 246 -7.12 21.38 -24.55
N PRO A 247 -8.19 21.44 -25.37
CA PRO A 247 -9.51 21.86 -24.91
C PRO A 247 -10.13 20.75 -24.05
N LEU A 248 -9.84 20.80 -22.75
CA LEU A 248 -10.52 20.07 -21.68
C LEU A 248 -11.94 20.62 -21.43
N ALA A 249 -12.40 21.56 -22.26
CA ALA A 249 -13.55 22.42 -22.04
C ALA A 249 -14.89 21.83 -22.52
N ASP A 250 -14.87 20.73 -23.28
CA ASP A 250 -16.07 20.15 -23.90
C ASP A 250 -16.50 18.80 -23.29
N HIS A 251 -15.88 18.41 -22.17
CA HIS A 251 -16.29 17.20 -21.46
C HIS A 251 -17.49 17.49 -20.52
N PRO A 252 -18.60 16.71 -20.60
CA PRO A 252 -19.84 16.98 -19.85
C PRO A 252 -19.65 16.95 -18.32
N ALA A 253 -18.60 16.27 -17.83
CA ALA A 253 -18.25 16.21 -16.41
C ALA A 253 -17.76 17.55 -15.80
N TYR A 254 -17.44 18.56 -16.61
CA TYR A 254 -16.87 19.85 -16.13
C TYR A 254 -17.72 21.08 -16.49
N ALA A 255 -18.94 20.90 -17.00
CA ALA A 255 -19.82 21.99 -17.42
C ALA A 255 -20.11 23.02 -16.30
N PHE A 256 -20.08 22.59 -15.03
CA PHE A 256 -20.29 23.46 -13.87
C PHE A 256 -19.16 24.48 -13.61
N LEU A 257 -17.98 24.30 -14.22
CA LEU A 257 -16.87 25.25 -14.10
C LEU A 257 -16.99 26.46 -15.06
N ARG A 258 -17.96 26.47 -15.97
CA ARG A 258 -18.19 27.59 -16.91
C ARG A 258 -18.77 28.85 -16.25
N SER A 259 -19.22 28.80 -14.99
CA SER A 259 -19.76 29.95 -14.26
C SER A 259 -18.68 30.78 -13.53
N ARG A 260 -17.62 31.20 -14.24
CA ARG A 260 -16.63 32.18 -13.74
C ARG A 260 -16.81 33.58 -14.32
N ARG A 261 -18.06 34.02 -14.45
CA ARG A 261 -18.39 35.45 -14.38
C ARG A 261 -19.28 35.61 -13.16
N THR A 262 -18.74 36.22 -12.10
CA THR A 262 -19.51 36.66 -10.94
C THR A 262 -20.60 37.60 -11.44
N PRO A 263 -21.89 37.24 -11.38
CA PRO A 263 -22.94 38.22 -11.53
C PRO A 263 -22.86 39.14 -10.30
N LYS A 264 -23.05 40.44 -10.50
CA LYS A 264 -23.32 41.35 -9.37
C LYS A 264 -24.46 40.73 -8.56
N PRO A 265 -24.36 40.66 -7.21
CA PRO A 265 -25.40 40.07 -6.40
C PRO A 265 -26.68 40.91 -6.55
N SER A 266 -27.64 40.42 -7.33
CA SER A 266 -29.02 40.90 -7.26
C SER A 266 -29.62 40.36 -5.96
N LEU A 267 -30.12 41.25 -5.10
CA LEU A 267 -30.71 40.95 -3.79
C LEU A 267 -31.88 39.96 -3.82
N ASP A 268 -32.41 39.62 -5.01
CA ASP A 268 -33.65 38.84 -5.14
C ASP A 268 -33.48 37.37 -5.58
N ARG A 269 -32.26 36.85 -5.76
CA ARG A 269 -32.07 35.44 -6.15
C ARG A 269 -31.66 34.56 -4.97
N ARG A 270 -32.64 33.83 -4.43
CA ARG A 270 -32.45 32.80 -3.40
C ARG A 270 -31.66 31.60 -3.97
N PRO A 271 -30.78 30.97 -3.16
CA PRO A 271 -29.96 29.86 -3.63
C PRO A 271 -30.78 28.58 -3.90
N PRO A 272 -30.35 27.73 -4.85
CA PRO A 272 -31.14 26.63 -5.42
C PRO A 272 -31.39 25.43 -4.49
N TYR A 273 -30.94 25.47 -3.23
CA TYR A 273 -31.19 24.42 -2.23
C TYR A 273 -32.31 24.76 -1.24
N VAL A 274 -33.00 25.89 -1.41
CA VAL A 274 -34.18 26.24 -0.60
C VAL A 274 -35.43 25.81 -1.36
N VAL A 275 -35.94 24.61 -1.08
CA VAL A 275 -37.23 24.16 -1.58
C VAL A 275 -38.32 24.77 -0.68
N VAL A 276 -39.09 25.70 -1.23
CA VAL A 276 -40.33 26.18 -0.60
C VAL A 276 -41.41 25.17 -0.96
N ALA A 277 -41.93 24.45 0.03
CA ALA A 277 -43.15 23.68 -0.13
C ALA A 277 -44.29 24.67 -0.39
N GLY A 278 -44.85 24.62 -1.60
CA GLY A 278 -45.96 25.46 -2.00
C GLY A 278 -47.27 24.88 -1.49
N ASP A 279 -47.83 25.49 -0.47
CA ASP A 279 -49.28 25.56 -0.28
C ASP A 279 -49.66 27.02 -0.08
N ALA A 280 -50.49 27.52 -0.98
CA ALA A 280 -50.98 28.88 -0.98
C ALA A 280 -51.98 29.06 0.18
N GLN A 281 -51.79 30.14 0.95
CA GLN A 281 -52.61 30.65 2.06
C GLN A 281 -52.10 30.38 3.48
N SER A 282 -50.98 31.00 3.83
CA SER A 282 -50.82 31.64 5.15
C SER A 282 -49.55 32.49 5.18
N GLU A 283 -49.73 33.81 5.29
CA GLU A 283 -48.66 34.72 5.66
C GLU A 283 -48.17 34.41 7.08
N ARG A 284 -47.12 33.60 7.22
CA ARG A 284 -46.31 33.56 8.46
C ARG A 284 -44.83 33.47 8.13
N GLY A 285 -44.08 34.41 8.71
CA GLY A 285 -42.70 34.74 8.37
C GLY A 285 -41.71 33.58 8.42
N VAL A 286 -40.68 33.73 7.59
CA VAL A 286 -39.49 32.85 7.53
C VAL A 286 -38.84 32.79 8.91
N ARG A 287 -39.06 31.71 9.66
CA ARG A 287 -38.27 31.39 10.85
C ARG A 287 -37.02 30.65 10.41
N LEU A 288 -35.85 31.30 10.56
CA LEU A 288 -34.57 30.59 10.60
C LEU A 288 -34.64 29.56 11.73
N LEU A 289 -34.46 28.28 11.39
CA LEU A 289 -34.21 27.21 12.36
C LEU A 289 -32.82 27.42 12.97
N VAL A 290 -32.76 28.29 13.98
CA VAL A 290 -31.71 28.27 14.98
C VAL A 290 -32.00 27.05 15.86
N ASN A 291 -31.10 26.07 15.83
CA ASN A 291 -31.09 24.98 16.80
C ASN A 291 -30.79 25.56 18.19
N SER A 292 -31.83 25.99 18.89
CA SER A 292 -31.78 26.34 20.30
C SER A 292 -33.09 25.92 20.98
N ASP A 293 -33.23 24.62 21.23
CA ASP A 293 -34.12 24.10 22.26
C ASP A 293 -33.30 23.24 23.24
N ALA A 294 -32.49 23.92 24.04
CA ALA A 294 -32.06 23.41 25.33
C ALA A 294 -33.19 23.63 26.33
N ARG A 295 -34.23 22.79 26.29
CA ARG A 295 -35.20 22.75 27.38
C ARG A 295 -34.55 22.15 28.62
N ARG A 296 -34.30 23.01 29.60
CA ARG A 296 -34.13 22.64 31.00
C ARG A 296 -35.36 21.86 31.44
N VAL A 297 -35.21 20.57 31.72
CA VAL A 297 -36.13 19.86 32.60
C VAL A 297 -35.53 19.96 34.00
N SER A 298 -36.06 20.90 34.78
CA SER A 298 -35.91 20.90 36.23
C SER A 298 -36.69 19.72 36.80
N GLY A 299 -36.09 19.05 37.79
CA GLY A 299 -36.52 17.75 38.27
C GLY A 299 -37.89 17.70 38.95
N SER A 300 -38.40 16.48 39.02
CA SER A 300 -39.28 16.03 40.08
C SER A 300 -38.66 14.77 40.69
N SER A 301 -38.27 14.93 41.95
CA SER A 301 -37.93 13.86 42.89
C SER A 301 -39.09 12.86 42.99
N ALA A 302 -38.83 11.58 42.77
CA ALA A 302 -39.70 10.51 43.23
C ALA A 302 -38.83 9.37 43.79
N ARG A 303 -38.99 9.20 45.09
CA ARG A 303 -38.33 8.32 46.03
C ARG A 303 -39.05 6.96 46.01
N ALA A 304 -38.39 5.87 45.65
CA ALA A 304 -38.79 4.51 46.03
C ALA A 304 -37.64 3.55 45.73
N ARG A 305 -36.94 3.07 46.77
CA ARG A 305 -37.12 1.77 47.44
C ARG A 305 -36.06 0.77 46.99
N THR A 306 -35.14 0.58 47.91
CA THR A 306 -34.28 -0.57 48.13
C THR A 306 -34.94 -1.90 47.82
N ALA A 307 -34.28 -2.74 47.02
CA ALA A 307 -34.43 -4.18 47.08
C ALA A 307 -33.06 -4.82 46.80
N ALA A 308 -32.62 -5.61 47.77
CA ALA A 308 -31.43 -6.44 47.73
C ALA A 308 -31.51 -7.45 46.58
N VAL A 309 -30.37 -7.75 45.97
CA VAL A 309 -30.23 -8.93 45.11
C VAL A 309 -29.29 -9.88 45.83
N ASP A 310 -29.94 -10.93 46.31
CA ASP A 310 -29.40 -12.12 46.94
C ASP A 310 -28.80 -13.05 45.88
N GLU A 311 -27.82 -13.84 46.32
CA GLU A 311 -27.21 -14.92 45.55
C GLU A 311 -28.24 -16.04 45.30
N GLY A 312 -28.19 -16.68 44.12
CA GLY A 312 -29.07 -17.80 43.83
C GLY A 312 -28.78 -18.45 42.49
N ALA A 313 -27.97 -19.49 42.54
CA ALA A 313 -27.67 -20.42 41.47
C ALA A 313 -28.93 -21.04 40.83
N LEU A 314 -29.02 -21.10 39.49
CA LEU A 314 -29.75 -22.14 38.76
C LEU A 314 -29.18 -22.31 37.34
N LEU A 315 -28.77 -23.55 37.05
CA LEU A 315 -28.35 -24.08 35.74
C LEU A 315 -29.51 -24.07 34.74
N PRO A 316 -29.24 -23.97 33.42
CA PRO A 316 -30.10 -24.54 32.40
C PRO A 316 -29.52 -25.84 31.85
N THR A 317 -30.36 -26.86 31.93
CA THR A 317 -30.28 -28.20 31.34
C THR A 317 -30.21 -28.16 29.82
N GLN A 318 -29.43 -29.08 29.24
CA GLN A 318 -29.38 -29.35 27.80
C GLN A 318 -30.60 -30.16 27.34
N PRO A 319 -31.11 -29.95 26.11
CA PRO A 319 -31.91 -30.94 25.43
C PRO A 319 -31.06 -31.91 24.61
N SER A 320 -31.44 -33.18 24.79
CA SER A 320 -30.87 -34.42 24.28
C SER A 320 -31.15 -34.68 22.80
N ALA A 321 -30.14 -35.27 22.15
CA ALA A 321 -30.12 -36.21 21.04
C ALA A 321 -31.36 -36.38 20.13
N ALA A 322 -31.15 -36.11 18.83
CA ALA A 322 -31.85 -36.77 17.73
C ALA A 322 -30.81 -37.24 16.70
N ALA A 323 -30.84 -38.54 16.40
CA ALA A 323 -29.94 -39.25 15.50
C ALA A 323 -30.20 -38.92 14.02
N PRO A 324 -29.17 -39.02 13.14
CA PRO A 324 -29.41 -39.21 11.72
C PRO A 324 -29.26 -40.67 11.30
N VAL A 325 -30.22 -41.06 10.47
CA VAL A 325 -30.44 -42.32 9.79
C VAL A 325 -29.26 -42.67 8.88
N VAL A 326 -28.81 -43.93 8.97
CA VAL A 326 -27.87 -44.58 8.05
C VAL A 326 -28.62 -44.90 6.76
N GLY A 327 -28.29 -44.18 5.68
CA GLY A 327 -28.70 -44.53 4.32
C GLY A 327 -27.60 -45.36 3.67
N ASN A 328 -27.85 -46.65 3.53
CA ASN A 328 -27.09 -47.53 2.64
C ASN A 328 -27.49 -47.20 1.19
N GLY A 329 -26.53 -46.75 0.40
CA GLY A 329 -26.65 -46.63 -1.05
C GLY A 329 -25.75 -47.67 -1.71
N ASP A 330 -26.37 -48.76 -2.15
CA ASP A 330 -25.86 -49.67 -3.16
C ASP A 330 -25.50 -48.89 -4.42
N VAL A 331 -24.31 -49.14 -4.99
CA VAL A 331 -23.98 -48.71 -6.35
C VAL A 331 -23.55 -49.95 -7.12
N ASP A 332 -24.38 -50.25 -8.12
CA ASP A 332 -24.28 -51.37 -9.03
C ASP A 332 -22.94 -51.47 -9.76
N VAL A 333 -22.51 -52.72 -9.88
CA VAL A 333 -21.42 -53.22 -10.71
C VAL A 333 -21.99 -53.54 -12.09
N ALA A 334 -21.55 -52.81 -13.11
CA ALA A 334 -21.69 -53.12 -14.54
C ALA A 334 -20.76 -52.14 -15.29
N ASP A 335 -20.06 -52.47 -16.36
CA ASP A 335 -19.77 -53.70 -17.07
C ASP A 335 -18.54 -53.37 -17.94
N ALA A 336 -17.75 -54.39 -18.26
CA ALA A 336 -16.54 -54.28 -19.05
C ALA A 336 -16.86 -54.07 -20.54
N MET A 337 -16.21 -53.10 -21.19
CA MET A 337 -16.02 -53.11 -22.64
C MET A 337 -14.58 -52.71 -22.92
N ASP A 338 -13.84 -53.74 -23.34
CA ASP A 338 -12.48 -53.78 -23.83
C ASP A 338 -12.47 -53.24 -25.26
N THR A 339 -11.70 -52.20 -25.54
CA THR A 339 -11.39 -51.77 -26.92
C THR A 339 -9.91 -51.46 -27.01
N ASP A 340 -9.15 -52.49 -27.38
CA ASP A 340 -7.82 -52.38 -27.97
C ASP A 340 -7.90 -51.58 -29.27
N VAL A 341 -7.25 -50.41 -29.28
CA VAL A 341 -6.92 -49.68 -30.50
C VAL A 341 -5.44 -49.34 -30.44
N GLU A 342 -4.63 -50.10 -31.19
CA GLU A 342 -3.24 -49.77 -31.50
C GLU A 342 -3.16 -48.43 -32.25
N PRO A 343 -2.23 -47.53 -31.87
CA PRO A 343 -1.81 -46.47 -32.77
C PRO A 343 -0.52 -46.88 -33.48
N GLU A 344 -0.63 -46.96 -34.81
CA GLU A 344 0.47 -47.12 -35.75
C GLU A 344 1.60 -46.12 -35.49
N THR A 345 2.81 -46.66 -35.46
CA THR A 345 4.06 -45.93 -35.36
C THR A 345 4.39 -45.32 -36.73
N SER A 346 3.98 -44.06 -36.95
CA SER A 346 4.42 -43.26 -38.09
C SER A 346 5.44 -42.20 -37.65
N ALA A 347 6.61 -42.24 -38.27
CA ALA A 347 7.75 -41.37 -37.98
C ALA A 347 7.43 -39.89 -38.28
N PRO A 348 7.79 -38.93 -37.41
CA PRO A 348 7.49 -37.53 -37.62
C PRO A 348 8.46 -36.89 -38.62
N ALA A 349 7.90 -36.35 -39.70
CA ALA A 349 8.57 -35.44 -40.62
C ALA A 349 9.10 -34.19 -39.88
N PRO A 350 10.22 -33.58 -40.33
CA PRO A 350 10.85 -32.45 -39.66
C PRO A 350 9.92 -31.23 -39.62
N ALA A 351 9.53 -30.83 -38.40
CA ALA A 351 8.62 -29.73 -38.16
C ALA A 351 9.20 -28.39 -38.70
N PRO A 352 8.41 -27.60 -39.44
CA PRO A 352 8.82 -26.28 -39.90
C PRO A 352 9.10 -25.38 -38.69
N ALA A 353 10.23 -24.65 -38.75
CA ALA A 353 10.71 -23.75 -37.71
C ALA A 353 9.57 -22.91 -37.12
N ALA A 354 9.19 -23.22 -35.88
CA ALA A 354 8.10 -22.58 -35.16
C ALA A 354 8.36 -21.08 -35.07
N ALA A 355 7.50 -20.29 -35.71
CA ALA A 355 7.48 -18.84 -35.57
C ALA A 355 7.41 -18.48 -34.06
N PRO A 356 8.16 -17.46 -33.60
CA PRO A 356 8.19 -17.09 -32.20
C PRO A 356 6.78 -16.77 -31.74
N THR A 357 6.25 -17.59 -30.83
CA THR A 357 4.95 -17.36 -30.21
C THR A 357 4.97 -15.98 -29.57
N PRO A 358 4.00 -15.10 -29.88
CA PRO A 358 3.98 -13.75 -29.35
C PRO A 358 3.94 -13.85 -27.82
N SER A 359 4.90 -13.18 -27.17
CA SER A 359 5.00 -13.15 -25.72
C SER A 359 3.65 -12.76 -25.13
N PRO A 360 3.08 -13.55 -24.19
CA PRO A 360 1.78 -13.26 -23.63
C PRO A 360 1.77 -11.84 -23.04
N PRO A 361 0.70 -11.06 -23.22
CA PRO A 361 0.63 -9.70 -22.72
C PRO A 361 0.91 -9.67 -21.21
N PRO A 362 1.53 -8.60 -20.68
CA PRO A 362 1.87 -8.51 -19.27
C PRO A 362 0.61 -8.62 -18.41
N THR A 363 0.41 -9.80 -17.84
CA THR A 363 -0.76 -10.11 -17.00
C THR A 363 -0.58 -9.41 -15.67
N VAL A 364 -1.35 -8.35 -15.43
CA VAL A 364 -1.46 -7.75 -14.09
C VAL A 364 -1.95 -8.85 -13.14
N PRO A 365 -1.27 -9.11 -12.00
CA PRO A 365 -1.70 -10.12 -11.06
C PRO A 365 -3.08 -9.76 -10.53
N ILE A 366 -4.06 -10.62 -10.79
CA ILE A 366 -5.44 -10.45 -10.33
C ILE A 366 -5.49 -10.86 -8.87
N VAL A 367 -5.46 -9.86 -7.98
CA VAL A 367 -5.65 -10.05 -6.54
C VAL A 367 -7.13 -9.89 -6.22
N ASP A 368 -7.73 -10.93 -5.63
CA ASP A 368 -9.12 -10.96 -5.16
C ASP A 368 -9.24 -11.42 -3.70
N LEU A 369 -8.14 -11.87 -3.08
CA LEU A 369 -8.05 -12.08 -1.64
C LEU A 369 -6.82 -11.37 -1.07
N VAL A 370 -7.01 -10.55 -0.04
CA VAL A 370 -5.95 -9.84 0.67
C VAL A 370 -5.95 -10.26 2.14
N LEU A 371 -4.84 -10.84 2.59
CA LEU A 371 -4.62 -11.31 3.96
C LEU A 371 -3.58 -10.44 4.65
N VAL A 372 -3.87 -9.93 5.85
CA VAL A 372 -3.04 -8.94 6.55
C VAL A 372 -2.71 -9.40 7.97
N CYS A 373 -1.42 -9.48 8.30
CA CYS A 373 -0.89 -9.79 9.63
C CYS A 373 -0.93 -8.56 10.56
N ARG A 374 -2.08 -7.86 10.62
CA ARG A 374 -2.23 -6.57 11.33
C ARG A 374 -1.72 -6.56 12.78
N PRO A 375 -1.94 -7.58 13.64
CA PRO A 375 -1.43 -7.54 15.01
C PRO A 375 0.11 -7.61 15.10
N ASP A 376 0.79 -8.15 14.09
CA ASP A 376 2.24 -8.31 14.07
C ASP A 376 2.97 -7.06 13.52
N ILE A 377 2.22 -6.16 12.87
CA ILE A 377 2.77 -4.95 12.22
C ILE A 377 2.85 -3.79 13.20
N ASN A 378 4.07 -3.30 13.44
CA ASN A 378 4.35 -2.12 14.26
C ASN A 378 5.01 -0.99 13.43
N PRO A 379 4.35 0.16 13.21
CA PRO A 379 3.02 0.54 13.68
C PRO A 379 1.88 0.02 12.78
N PRO A 380 0.67 -0.23 13.33
CA PRO A 380 -0.49 -0.70 12.56
C PRO A 380 -0.99 0.34 11.54
N SER A 381 -0.55 1.60 11.63
CA SER A 381 -0.84 2.64 10.65
C SER A 381 -0.27 2.32 9.25
N LEU A 382 0.74 1.45 9.15
CA LEU A 382 1.31 1.04 7.86
C LEU A 382 0.29 0.33 6.96
N VAL A 383 -0.71 -0.35 7.54
CA VAL A 383 -1.75 -1.09 6.81
C VAL A 383 -3.13 -0.46 6.92
N ALA A 384 -3.28 0.65 7.65
CA ALA A 384 -4.58 1.27 7.94
C ALA A 384 -5.35 1.76 6.70
N HIS A 385 -4.68 1.91 5.56
CA HIS A 385 -5.27 2.35 4.30
C HIS A 385 -5.84 1.20 3.45
N LEU A 386 -5.48 -0.06 3.74
CA LEU A 386 -5.89 -1.23 2.95
C LEU A 386 -7.43 -1.42 2.89
N PRO A 387 -8.22 -1.24 3.98
CA PRO A 387 -9.67 -1.30 3.90
C PRO A 387 -10.24 -0.31 2.88
N THR A 388 -9.74 0.93 2.87
CA THR A 388 -10.18 1.96 1.91
C THR A 388 -9.81 1.59 0.47
N MET A 389 -8.62 1.05 0.23
CA MET A 389 -8.18 0.59 -1.09
C MET A 389 -9.02 -0.57 -1.62
N VAL A 390 -9.28 -1.57 -0.78
CA VAL A 390 -10.14 -2.71 -1.12
C VAL A 390 -11.56 -2.25 -1.42
N ALA A 391 -12.11 -1.35 -0.59
CA ALA A 391 -13.44 -0.81 -0.78
C ALA A 391 -13.56 0.02 -2.07
N ALA A 392 -12.53 0.78 -2.44
CA ALA A 392 -12.46 1.49 -3.70
C ALA A 392 -12.40 0.53 -4.90
N ALA A 393 -11.56 -0.52 -4.82
CA ALA A 393 -11.46 -1.53 -5.87
C ALA A 393 -12.81 -2.24 -6.11
N ASN A 394 -13.50 -2.59 -5.02
CA ASN A 394 -14.83 -3.22 -5.09
C ASN A 394 -15.89 -2.25 -5.61
N GLY A 395 -15.88 -0.98 -5.21
CA GLY A 395 -16.81 0.02 -5.71
C GLY A 395 -16.68 0.24 -7.22
N VAL A 396 -15.44 0.31 -7.74
CA VAL A 396 -15.19 0.41 -9.18
C VAL A 396 -15.65 -0.86 -9.91
N GLN A 397 -15.41 -2.03 -9.32
CA GLN A 397 -15.88 -3.30 -9.89
C GLN A 397 -17.41 -3.35 -9.98
N SER A 398 -18.11 -3.05 -8.89
CA SER A 398 -19.58 -3.07 -8.88
C SER A 398 -20.18 -2.09 -9.89
N ALA A 399 -19.56 -0.92 -10.09
CA ALA A 399 -19.99 0.03 -11.11
C ALA A 399 -19.79 -0.52 -12.53
N LEU A 400 -18.63 -1.15 -12.78
CA LEU A 400 -18.35 -1.80 -14.06
C LEU A 400 -19.34 -2.94 -14.35
N ASP A 401 -19.62 -3.79 -13.36
CA ASP A 401 -20.59 -4.88 -13.48
C ASP A 401 -21.99 -4.32 -13.80
N GLY A 402 -22.39 -3.21 -13.19
CA GLY A 402 -23.65 -2.52 -13.49
C GLY A 402 -23.73 -1.98 -14.93
N VAL A 403 -22.64 -1.40 -15.46
CA VAL A 403 -22.58 -0.94 -16.85
C VAL A 403 -22.64 -2.11 -17.84
N LEU A 404 -21.94 -3.22 -17.54
CA LEU A 404 -21.94 -4.41 -18.37
C LEU A 404 -23.31 -5.09 -18.38
N ALA A 405 -23.99 -5.17 -17.22
CA ALA A 405 -25.34 -5.69 -17.10
C ALA A 405 -26.34 -4.85 -17.92
N SER A 406 -26.25 -3.52 -17.84
CA SER A 406 -27.12 -2.60 -18.60
C SER A 406 -26.97 -2.77 -20.12
N ARG A 407 -25.72 -2.93 -20.61
CA ARG A 407 -25.44 -3.20 -22.03
C ARG A 407 -25.96 -4.56 -22.48
N ARG A 408 -25.97 -5.55 -21.59
CA ARG A 408 -26.51 -6.88 -21.89
C ARG A 408 -28.03 -6.81 -22.08
N SER A 409 -28.75 -6.12 -21.19
CA SER A 409 -30.19 -5.92 -21.32
C SER A 409 -30.57 -5.13 -22.58
N GLU A 410 -29.79 -4.12 -22.97
CA GLU A 410 -30.04 -3.38 -24.23
C GLU A 410 -29.86 -4.25 -25.48
N ARG A 411 -28.84 -5.13 -25.48
CA ARG A 411 -28.62 -6.07 -26.60
C ARG A 411 -29.70 -7.14 -26.68
N GLU A 412 -30.17 -7.63 -25.53
CA GLU A 412 -31.25 -8.62 -25.48
C GLU A 412 -32.59 -8.00 -25.92
N ALA A 413 -32.86 -6.73 -25.60
CA ALA A 413 -34.04 -6.01 -26.08
C ALA A 413 -33.98 -5.64 -27.57
N GLY A 414 -32.78 -5.44 -28.13
CA GLY A 414 -32.57 -5.04 -29.52
C GLY A 414 -32.34 -6.20 -30.51
N LYS A 415 -32.29 -7.45 -30.05
CA LYS A 415 -32.06 -8.62 -30.91
C LYS A 415 -33.34 -9.01 -31.64
N GLY A 416 -33.66 -8.28 -32.70
CA GLY A 416 -34.51 -8.79 -33.78
C GLY A 416 -33.81 -9.96 -34.48
N ASP A 417 -34.59 -10.88 -35.06
CA ASP A 417 -34.26 -12.26 -35.50
C ASP A 417 -33.16 -12.43 -36.58
N GLY A 418 -32.14 -11.56 -36.64
CA GLY A 418 -31.03 -11.65 -37.60
C GLY A 418 -29.95 -12.64 -37.19
N GLU A 419 -29.77 -13.70 -37.98
CA GLU A 419 -28.84 -14.83 -37.84
C GLU A 419 -27.33 -14.50 -37.96
N ASP A 420 -26.82 -13.44 -37.35
CA ASP A 420 -25.38 -13.14 -37.32
C ASP A 420 -24.69 -13.71 -36.07
N GLU A 421 -24.70 -15.04 -35.94
CA GLU A 421 -23.80 -15.76 -35.05
C GLU A 421 -22.42 -15.92 -35.70
N LYS A 422 -21.35 -15.25 -35.19
CA LYS A 422 -20.02 -15.91 -35.06
C LYS A 422 -18.84 -15.12 -34.47
N LYS A 423 -18.92 -13.83 -34.16
CA LYS A 423 -17.78 -13.14 -33.50
C LYS A 423 -17.91 -13.10 -31.97
N LYS A 424 -17.62 -14.24 -31.33
CA LYS A 424 -17.37 -14.33 -29.88
C LYS A 424 -16.03 -13.64 -29.58
N GLY A 425 -16.05 -12.32 -29.40
CA GLY A 425 -14.88 -11.56 -28.93
C GLY A 425 -14.36 -12.16 -27.62
N ALA A 426 -13.04 -12.18 -27.42
CA ALA A 426 -12.42 -12.70 -26.22
C ALA A 426 -13.07 -12.07 -24.97
N ALA A 427 -13.79 -12.88 -24.21
CA ALA A 427 -14.48 -12.41 -23.01
C ALA A 427 -13.44 -11.86 -22.04
N ARG A 428 -13.63 -10.61 -21.62
CA ARG A 428 -12.80 -10.00 -20.60
C ARG A 428 -12.79 -10.92 -19.36
N PRO A 429 -11.63 -11.15 -18.72
CA PRO A 429 -11.58 -11.92 -17.49
C PRO A 429 -12.49 -11.28 -16.45
N GLU A 430 -13.43 -12.06 -15.92
CA GLU A 430 -14.33 -11.65 -14.85
C GLU A 430 -13.51 -11.31 -13.60
N MET A 431 -13.65 -10.08 -13.12
CA MET A 431 -12.86 -9.58 -11.99
C MET A 431 -13.68 -9.71 -10.70
N ARG A 432 -13.41 -10.74 -9.90
CA ARG A 432 -14.13 -11.01 -8.64
C ARG A 432 -13.87 -9.95 -7.57
N SER A 433 -14.87 -9.64 -6.74
CA SER A 433 -14.72 -8.70 -5.61
C SER A 433 -13.56 -9.09 -4.70
N VAL A 434 -12.75 -8.11 -4.29
CA VAL A 434 -11.62 -8.29 -3.38
C VAL A 434 -12.12 -8.50 -1.95
N ARG A 435 -11.73 -9.62 -1.33
CA ARG A 435 -11.99 -9.93 0.08
C ARG A 435 -10.79 -9.53 0.93
N LEU A 436 -11.03 -8.85 2.06
CA LEU A 436 -9.99 -8.43 3.00
C LEU A 436 -10.12 -9.20 4.30
N VAL A 437 -9.03 -9.82 4.74
CA VAL A 437 -8.99 -10.67 5.92
C VAL A 437 -7.85 -10.24 6.83
N GLN A 438 -8.17 -10.06 8.11
CA GLN A 438 -7.16 -9.87 9.15
C GLN A 438 -6.76 -11.24 9.73
N LEU A 439 -5.46 -11.50 9.84
CA LEU A 439 -4.90 -12.70 10.46
C LEU A 439 -4.64 -12.50 11.97
N ASP A 440 -4.48 -13.61 12.69
CA ASP A 440 -4.21 -13.60 14.14
C ASP A 440 -2.74 -13.25 14.46
N VAL A 441 -2.44 -13.05 15.75
CA VAL A 441 -1.08 -12.78 16.24
C VAL A 441 -0.15 -13.95 15.90
N GLY A 442 1.07 -13.65 15.45
CA GLY A 442 2.08 -14.65 15.07
C GLY A 442 1.94 -15.20 13.64
N ALA A 443 0.92 -14.77 12.90
CA ALA A 443 0.72 -15.17 11.51
C ALA A 443 1.88 -14.72 10.61
N GLU A 444 2.44 -13.52 10.85
CA GLU A 444 3.57 -13.00 10.06
C GLU A 444 4.75 -13.98 10.06
N ARG A 445 5.08 -14.54 11.23
CA ARG A 445 6.22 -15.44 11.38
C ARG A 445 5.98 -16.77 10.70
N LYS A 446 4.81 -17.39 10.94
CA LYS A 446 4.45 -18.68 10.32
C LYS A 446 4.45 -18.59 8.79
N LEU A 447 3.89 -17.51 8.24
CA LEU A 447 3.88 -17.28 6.79
C LEU A 447 5.28 -16.99 6.24
N ALA A 448 6.11 -16.27 6.99
CA ALA A 448 7.49 -16.02 6.61
C ALA A 448 8.31 -17.32 6.54
N ASP A 449 8.16 -18.19 7.53
CA ASP A 449 8.84 -19.49 7.56
C ASP A 449 8.38 -20.38 6.39
N ALA A 450 7.07 -20.51 6.17
CA ALA A 450 6.51 -21.30 5.05
C ALA A 450 6.92 -20.79 3.65
N LEU A 451 7.11 -19.47 3.50
CA LEU A 451 7.51 -18.84 2.24
C LEU A 451 9.03 -18.63 2.10
N GLY A 452 9.84 -19.07 3.06
CA GLY A 452 11.30 -18.84 3.06
C GLY A 452 11.68 -17.36 3.03
N LEU A 453 10.89 -16.50 3.68
CA LEU A 453 11.12 -15.06 3.77
C LEU A 453 11.48 -14.65 5.18
N ARG A 454 12.09 -13.47 5.32
CA ARG A 454 12.39 -12.92 6.65
C ARG A 454 11.12 -12.45 7.37
N ARG A 455 10.17 -11.88 6.63
CA ARG A 455 8.94 -11.23 7.14
C ARG A 455 7.86 -11.24 6.06
N VAL A 456 6.60 -11.47 6.44
CA VAL A 456 5.44 -11.42 5.54
C VAL A 456 4.28 -10.70 6.22
N ALA A 457 4.14 -9.41 5.91
CA ALA A 457 3.12 -8.55 6.52
C ALA A 457 1.74 -8.65 5.84
N VAL A 458 1.75 -8.78 4.50
CA VAL A 458 0.54 -8.81 3.67
C VAL A 458 0.75 -9.79 2.52
N ILE A 459 -0.28 -10.59 2.23
CA ILE A 459 -0.35 -11.48 1.07
C ILE A 459 -1.58 -11.12 0.25
N GLY A 460 -1.39 -10.89 -1.05
CA GLY A 460 -2.44 -10.88 -2.05
C GLY A 460 -2.45 -12.23 -2.77
N LEU A 461 -3.62 -12.85 -2.90
CA LEU A 461 -3.83 -14.13 -3.55
C LEU A 461 -4.85 -13.96 -4.67
N SER A 462 -4.70 -14.73 -5.74
CA SER A 462 -5.69 -14.89 -6.80
C SER A 462 -6.55 -16.12 -6.52
N SER A 463 -7.86 -16.04 -6.72
CA SER A 463 -8.76 -17.19 -6.60
C SER A 463 -8.56 -18.24 -7.70
N ARG A 464 -7.73 -17.93 -8.70
CA ARG A 464 -7.30 -18.87 -9.73
C ARG A 464 -6.12 -19.74 -9.29
N ALA A 465 -5.54 -19.47 -8.12
CA ALA A 465 -4.45 -20.29 -7.60
C ALA A 465 -4.96 -21.71 -7.28
N PRO A 466 -4.18 -22.75 -7.62
CA PRO A 466 -4.54 -24.13 -7.33
C PRO A 466 -4.66 -24.36 -5.81
N GLY A 467 -5.60 -25.21 -5.41
CA GLY A 467 -5.83 -25.56 -3.99
C GLY A 467 -6.52 -24.49 -3.15
N THR A 468 -6.83 -23.31 -3.69
CA THR A 468 -7.39 -22.19 -2.89
C THR A 468 -8.88 -22.25 -2.64
N ALA A 469 -9.62 -23.16 -3.29
CA ALA A 469 -11.08 -23.23 -3.17
C ALA A 469 -11.56 -23.39 -1.70
N PRO A 470 -11.02 -24.32 -0.89
CA PRO A 470 -11.49 -24.48 0.50
C PRO A 470 -11.22 -23.23 1.36
N LEU A 471 -10.11 -22.53 1.10
CA LEU A 471 -9.79 -21.27 1.76
C LEU A 471 -10.82 -20.19 1.41
N LEU A 472 -11.19 -20.08 0.14
CA LEU A 472 -12.17 -19.11 -0.34
C LEU A 472 -13.58 -19.41 0.18
N ASP A 473 -13.97 -20.68 0.24
CA ASP A 473 -15.26 -21.11 0.78
C ASP A 473 -15.37 -20.80 2.28
N LEU A 474 -14.31 -21.07 3.04
CA LEU A 474 -14.21 -20.69 4.46
C LEU A 474 -14.32 -19.17 4.66
N ILE A 475 -13.71 -18.38 3.78
CA ILE A 475 -13.81 -16.92 3.84
C ILE A 475 -15.21 -16.46 3.41
N ALA A 476 -15.81 -17.10 2.41
CA ALA A 476 -17.14 -16.77 1.91
C ALA A 476 -18.24 -17.03 2.95
N SER A 477 -18.13 -18.11 3.72
CA SER A 477 -19.08 -18.43 4.78
C SER A 477 -19.07 -17.42 5.94
N HIS A 478 -17.90 -16.84 6.26
CA HIS A 478 -17.75 -15.90 7.36
C HIS A 478 -17.78 -14.42 6.95
N LEU A 479 -17.49 -14.10 5.69
CA LEU A 479 -17.50 -12.74 5.13
C LEU A 479 -18.33 -12.69 3.85
N PRO A 480 -19.67 -12.82 3.94
CA PRO A 480 -20.52 -12.86 2.75
C PRO A 480 -20.47 -11.54 1.97
N THR A 481 -20.39 -10.41 2.68
CA THR A 481 -20.44 -9.08 2.07
C THR A 481 -19.04 -8.58 1.75
N PRO A 482 -18.71 -8.32 0.47
CA PRO A 482 -17.46 -7.68 0.12
C PRO A 482 -17.42 -6.26 0.70
N LEU A 483 -16.22 -5.84 1.11
CA LEU A 483 -16.04 -4.50 1.66
C LEU A 483 -16.34 -3.47 0.57
N SER A 484 -17.32 -2.61 0.78
CA SER A 484 -17.73 -1.58 -0.19
C SER A 484 -17.81 -0.22 0.48
N ALA A 485 -17.36 0.81 -0.23
CA ALA A 485 -17.44 2.20 0.18
C ALA A 485 -18.12 2.97 -0.95
N PRO A 486 -19.46 3.00 -1.01
CA PRO A 486 -20.20 3.58 -2.14
C PRO A 486 -19.87 5.06 -2.36
N TRP A 487 -19.47 5.77 -1.30
CA TRP A 487 -19.05 7.17 -1.37
C TRP A 487 -17.67 7.39 -2.02
N LEU A 488 -16.85 6.34 -2.21
CA LEU A 488 -15.59 6.45 -2.97
C LEU A 488 -15.83 6.51 -4.48
N VAL A 489 -17.00 6.05 -4.92
CA VAL A 489 -17.36 6.00 -6.35
C VAL A 489 -18.75 6.61 -6.60
N PRO A 490 -19.03 7.86 -6.17
CA PRO A 490 -20.38 8.42 -6.23
C PRO A 490 -20.90 8.57 -7.66
N HIS A 491 -20.01 8.94 -8.58
CA HIS A 491 -20.35 9.27 -9.96
C HIS A 491 -20.64 8.06 -10.84
N LEU A 492 -20.22 6.85 -10.42
CA LEU A 492 -20.39 5.65 -11.23
C LEU A 492 -21.58 4.80 -10.76
N LEU A 493 -22.08 5.01 -9.55
CA LEU A 493 -23.26 4.32 -9.01
C LEU A 493 -24.58 5.01 -9.37
N HIS A 494 -24.53 6.28 -9.75
CA HIS A 494 -25.66 7.01 -10.32
C HIS A 494 -25.28 7.42 -11.73
N PRO A 495 -25.51 6.59 -12.76
CA PRO A 495 -25.53 7.13 -14.11
C PRO A 495 -26.47 8.34 -14.06
N PRO A 496 -26.07 9.52 -14.59
CA PRO A 496 -26.98 10.65 -14.66
C PRO A 496 -28.22 10.09 -15.34
N SER A 497 -29.33 10.02 -14.60
CA SER A 497 -30.60 9.52 -15.12
C SER A 497 -30.81 10.30 -16.41
N SER A 498 -30.54 9.63 -17.53
CA SER A 498 -30.56 10.25 -18.86
C SER A 498 -31.94 10.85 -18.93
N ALA A 499 -32.02 12.18 -19.01
CA ALA A 499 -33.24 12.94 -18.91
C ALA A 499 -34.24 12.45 -19.97
N SER A 500 -34.97 11.38 -19.68
CA SER A 500 -36.09 10.91 -20.46
C SER A 500 -37.18 11.92 -20.19
N THR A 501 -37.20 12.91 -21.07
CA THR A 501 -38.17 13.99 -21.13
C THR A 501 -39.48 13.47 -21.69
N THR A 502 -39.97 12.36 -21.14
CA THR A 502 -41.28 11.78 -21.47
C THR A 502 -42.07 11.70 -20.19
N ALA A 503 -42.78 12.80 -19.95
CA ALA A 503 -43.83 12.90 -18.95
C ALA A 503 -44.87 11.82 -19.20
N SER A 504 -44.86 10.77 -18.39
CA SER A 504 -45.97 9.82 -18.31
C SER A 504 -46.05 9.28 -16.89
N THR A 505 -46.83 10.02 -16.11
CA THR A 505 -47.75 9.61 -15.06
C THR A 505 -47.60 8.20 -14.46
N ALA A 506 -47.40 8.19 -13.14
CA ALA A 506 -47.73 7.13 -12.17
C ALA A 506 -46.93 5.82 -12.29
N THR A 507 -45.91 5.61 -11.46
CA THR A 507 -46.11 5.11 -10.09
C THR A 507 -44.87 5.43 -9.24
N ALA A 508 -45.07 6.04 -8.08
CA ALA A 508 -44.02 6.54 -7.19
C ALA A 508 -43.20 5.42 -6.54
N THR A 509 -42.24 4.85 -7.26
CA THR A 509 -41.19 4.01 -6.65
C THR A 509 -40.10 4.94 -6.12
N ALA A 510 -39.88 4.87 -4.80
CA ALA A 510 -39.10 5.82 -4.01
C ALA A 510 -37.75 6.19 -4.64
N ALA A 511 -37.58 7.49 -4.94
CA ALA A 511 -36.29 8.04 -5.36
C ALA A 511 -35.21 7.68 -4.32
N PRO A 512 -33.99 7.29 -4.74
CA PRO A 512 -32.91 6.97 -3.83
C PRO A 512 -32.56 8.24 -3.04
N THR A 513 -32.99 8.29 -1.78
CA THR A 513 -32.64 9.37 -0.86
C THR A 513 -31.12 9.45 -0.79
N SER A 514 -30.55 10.61 -1.13
CA SER A 514 -29.10 10.81 -1.07
C SER A 514 -28.62 10.44 0.33
N ARG A 515 -27.80 9.40 0.43
CA ARG A 515 -27.44 8.76 1.70
C ARG A 515 -26.33 9.58 2.38
N PHE A 516 -26.66 10.78 2.84
CA PHE A 516 -25.79 11.56 3.70
C PHE A 516 -25.51 10.74 4.96
N ALA A 517 -24.24 10.40 5.20
CA ALA A 517 -23.85 9.75 6.43
C ALA A 517 -23.96 10.77 7.58
N PRO A 518 -24.69 10.46 8.68
CA PRO A 518 -24.78 11.36 9.80
C PRO A 518 -23.39 11.58 10.42
N THR A 519 -23.06 12.83 10.76
CA THR A 519 -21.80 13.15 11.42
C THR A 519 -21.79 12.60 12.85
N ALA A 520 -20.89 11.68 13.16
CA ALA A 520 -20.72 11.18 14.53
C ALA A 520 -19.73 12.06 15.31
N ILE A 521 -20.12 12.57 16.47
CA ILE A 521 -19.25 13.33 17.37
C ILE A 521 -18.66 12.38 18.41
N LYS A 522 -17.35 12.12 18.34
CA LYS A 522 -16.61 11.36 19.36
C LYS A 522 -16.08 12.30 20.44
N HIS A 523 -16.09 11.88 21.69
CA HIS A 523 -15.56 12.66 22.79
C HIS A 523 -14.15 12.16 23.14
N LEU A 524 -13.11 12.87 22.70
CA LEU A 524 -11.73 12.52 23.05
C LEU A 524 -11.43 12.94 24.49
N LYS A 525 -11.07 11.97 25.32
CA LYS A 525 -10.57 12.20 26.67
C LYS A 525 -9.20 12.89 26.58
N THR A 526 -9.12 14.13 27.04
CA THR A 526 -7.89 14.90 27.13
C THR A 526 -7.68 15.35 28.58
N SER A 527 -6.44 15.56 29.03
CA SER A 527 -6.20 16.21 30.31
C SER A 527 -5.98 17.70 30.10
N ALA A 528 -6.71 18.54 30.83
CA ALA A 528 -6.45 19.97 30.91
C ALA A 528 -5.88 20.29 32.29
N PRO A 529 -4.92 21.23 32.39
CA PRO A 529 -4.46 21.69 33.71
C PRO A 529 -5.65 22.26 34.49
N LEU A 530 -5.73 21.92 35.78
CA LEU A 530 -6.76 22.45 36.67
C LEU A 530 -6.69 23.99 36.71
N ASN A 531 -5.46 24.51 36.83
CA ASN A 531 -5.13 25.94 36.77
C ASN A 531 -4.25 26.25 35.54
N PRO A 532 -4.83 26.73 34.42
CA PRO A 532 -4.06 26.97 33.19
C PRO A 532 -2.98 28.03 33.36
N ARG A 533 -3.21 29.06 34.20
CA ARG A 533 -2.22 30.12 34.48
C ARG A 533 -0.99 29.57 35.21
N GLN A 534 -1.19 28.79 36.28
CA GLN A 534 -0.08 28.17 37.03
C GLN A 534 0.70 27.18 36.15
N ALA A 535 0.01 26.40 35.31
CA ALA A 535 0.67 25.49 34.37
C ALA A 535 1.54 26.22 33.33
N VAL A 536 1.12 27.40 32.86
CA VAL A 536 1.92 28.25 31.97
C VAL A 536 3.15 28.81 32.69
N VAL A 537 3.00 29.26 33.94
CA VAL A 537 4.13 29.72 34.77
C VAL A 537 5.14 28.60 35.02
N ALA A 538 4.68 27.42 35.44
CA ALA A 538 5.54 26.24 35.63
C ALA A 538 6.23 25.79 34.33
N LYS A 539 5.53 25.85 33.19
CA LYS A 539 6.13 25.57 31.87
C LYS A 539 7.18 26.61 31.47
N LYS A 540 7.00 27.88 31.83
CA LYS A 540 7.99 28.95 31.61
C LYS A 540 9.21 28.75 32.50
N GLU A 541 9.01 28.40 33.77
CA GLU A 541 10.08 28.13 34.72
C GLU A 541 10.90 26.90 34.34
N THR A 542 10.26 25.78 33.99
CA THR A 542 10.96 24.58 33.52
C THR A 542 11.74 24.82 32.22
N ARG A 543 11.22 25.66 31.31
CA ARG A 543 11.97 26.10 30.12
C ARG A 543 13.16 26.99 30.48
N ARG A 544 13.03 27.84 31.51
CA ARG A 544 14.11 28.69 32.02
C ARG A 544 15.22 27.84 32.64
N ARG A 545 14.89 26.93 33.57
CA ARG A 545 15.84 26.00 34.20
C ARG A 545 16.61 25.17 33.15
N LYS A 546 15.90 24.59 32.16
CA LYS A 546 16.56 23.86 31.05
C LYS A 546 17.51 24.70 30.21
N ARG A 547 17.27 26.01 30.08
CA ARG A 547 18.19 26.92 29.38
C ARG A 547 19.41 27.22 30.25
N GLU A 548 19.21 27.45 31.54
CA GLU A 548 20.28 27.65 32.53
C GLU A 548 21.18 26.40 32.62
N ASP A 549 20.62 25.20 32.76
CA ASP A 549 21.37 23.93 32.75
C ASP A 549 22.18 23.73 31.46
N LYS A 550 21.58 24.10 30.31
CA LYS A 550 22.27 24.01 29.02
C LYS A 550 23.41 25.03 28.93
N ALA A 551 23.21 26.24 29.44
CA ALA A 551 24.24 27.27 29.51
C ALA A 551 25.38 26.86 30.45
N GLU A 552 25.06 26.26 31.61
CA GLU A 552 26.05 25.75 32.56
C GLU A 552 26.87 24.60 31.95
N ARG A 553 26.22 23.65 31.27
CA ARG A 553 26.92 22.56 30.55
C ARG A 553 27.85 23.11 29.46
N LEU A 554 27.42 24.13 28.72
CA LEU A 554 28.27 24.79 27.72
C LEU A 554 29.43 25.55 28.38
N GLY A 555 29.20 26.19 29.53
CA GLY A 555 30.24 26.86 30.32
C GLY A 555 31.30 25.89 30.85
N LYS A 556 30.87 24.73 31.38
CA LYS A 556 31.79 23.66 31.84
C LYS A 556 32.62 23.08 30.70
N ARG A 557 32.04 22.89 29.50
CA ARG A 557 32.80 22.44 28.33
C ARG A 557 33.89 23.43 27.93
N ARG A 558 33.59 24.73 27.93
CA ARG A 558 34.59 25.77 27.65
C ARG A 558 35.70 25.80 28.69
N ARG A 559 35.37 25.74 29.99
CA ARG A 559 36.38 25.76 31.07
C ARG A 559 37.23 24.49 31.15
N GLY A 560 36.69 23.34 30.76
CA GLY A 560 37.43 22.07 30.73
C GLY A 560 38.39 21.94 29.55
N GLU A 561 38.15 22.67 28.45
CA GLU A 561 39.00 22.65 27.26
C GLU A 561 40.30 23.45 27.47
N ASP A 562 40.23 24.54 28.26
CA ASP A 562 41.40 25.35 28.60
C ASP A 562 42.25 24.77 29.75
N GLY A 563 41.71 23.79 30.50
CA GLY A 563 42.38 23.17 31.67
C GLY A 563 43.02 21.80 31.42
N ALA A 564 42.76 21.17 30.26
CA ALA A 564 43.24 19.81 29.95
C ALA A 564 44.50 19.77 29.06
N SER A 565 45.08 20.91 28.69
CA SER A 565 46.32 20.97 27.90
C SER A 565 47.61 20.92 28.74
N GLY A 566 47.51 20.74 30.06
CA GLY A 566 48.63 20.98 30.99
C GLY A 566 49.25 19.77 31.68
N SER A 567 48.62 18.60 31.72
CA SER A 567 49.20 17.42 32.39
C SER A 567 49.42 16.29 31.41
N GLY A 568 50.67 16.13 30.98
CA GLY A 568 51.16 14.93 30.33
C GLY A 568 50.88 13.71 31.21
N SER A 569 49.81 12.98 30.90
CA SER A 569 49.62 11.64 31.41
C SER A 569 50.46 10.73 30.53
N ALA A 570 51.56 10.27 31.13
CA ALA A 570 52.34 9.15 30.66
C ALA A 570 51.38 8.02 30.24
N ARG A 571 51.55 7.56 28.99
CA ARG A 571 51.03 6.27 28.54
C ARG A 571 51.71 5.20 29.38
N GLU A 572 51.12 4.86 30.52
CA GLU A 572 51.36 3.58 31.15
C GLU A 572 50.73 2.53 30.25
N SER A 573 51.60 1.73 29.65
CA SER A 573 51.29 0.57 28.84
C SER A 573 50.59 -0.47 29.71
N GLU A 574 49.26 -0.44 29.72
CA GLU A 574 48.44 -1.52 30.29
C GLU A 574 48.54 -2.72 29.33
N VAL A 575 49.41 -3.65 29.72
CA VAL A 575 49.63 -4.96 29.10
C VAL A 575 48.33 -5.76 29.23
N TYR A 576 47.71 -6.06 28.09
CA TYR A 576 46.58 -6.97 28.01
C TYR A 576 47.12 -8.40 28.17
N VAL A 577 46.96 -8.98 29.36
CA VAL A 577 47.11 -10.42 29.57
C VAL A 577 45.80 -11.06 29.11
N ALA A 578 45.88 -11.86 28.04
CA ALA A 578 44.83 -12.79 27.68
C ALA A 578 44.91 -13.99 28.64
N GLU A 579 43.83 -14.27 29.37
CA GLU A 579 43.65 -15.55 30.04
C GLU A 579 42.91 -16.50 29.08
N ASP A 580 43.44 -17.72 28.97
CA ASP A 580 42.94 -18.89 28.23
C ASP A 580 41.63 -19.46 28.83
#